data_AF-A0AAN0IYI5-F1
#
_entry.id   AF-A0AAN0IYI5-F1
#
_cell.length_a   1.000
_cell.length_b   1.000
_cell.length_c   1.000
_cell.angle_alpha   90.00
_cell.angle_beta   90.00
_cell.angle_gamma   90.00
#
_symmetry.space_group_name_H-M   'P 1'
#
loop_
_entity.id
_entity.type
_entity.pdbx_description
1 polymer ?
#
loop_
_entity_poly.entity_id
_entity_poly.type
_entity_poly.pdbx_seq_one_letter_code
_entity_poly.pdbx_strand_id
1 'polypeptide(L)'
;MDQLIENPTEKEMKLQRYIQSLHEELQVAHQNKVSLQEALTEANKQAKVDDSKTVKSEKLEEVLKAQAQLQEEKQIITEDNEKLKAKVDDYEVYITEIEQEKRKAEEEKKLIEEEKEKVEEQYLKEKQITKELKTKVADNELYTARLMKEREQWSQIKETSTIGLQFNYLIPSMGKSIID
;
A
#
# COMPACT_ATOMS: atom_id res chain seq x y z
N MET A 1 -21.43 -122.88 -53.09
CA MET A 1 -20.21 -122.82 -52.26
C MET A 1 -20.29 -121.52 -51.51
N ASP A 2 -20.61 -121.62 -50.23
CA ASP A 2 -21.07 -120.55 -49.35
C ASP A 2 -20.04 -119.44 -49.17
N GLN A 3 -20.46 -118.19 -49.37
CA GLN A 3 -19.74 -117.02 -48.87
C GLN A 3 -20.09 -116.89 -47.38
N LEU A 4 -19.15 -117.26 -46.52
CA LEU A 4 -19.30 -117.16 -45.06
C LEU A 4 -19.68 -115.72 -44.69
N ILE A 5 -20.86 -115.55 -44.11
CA ILE A 5 -21.26 -114.34 -43.41
C ILE A 5 -20.52 -114.37 -42.08
N GLU A 6 -19.35 -113.74 -42.03
CA GLU A 6 -18.59 -113.54 -40.79
C GLU A 6 -19.32 -112.49 -39.94
N ASN A 7 -19.94 -112.95 -38.84
CA ASN A 7 -20.59 -112.04 -37.89
C ASN A 7 -19.52 -111.15 -37.23
N PRO A 8 -19.72 -109.82 -37.16
CA PRO A 8 -18.77 -108.92 -36.51
C PRO A 8 -18.59 -109.32 -35.05
N THR A 9 -17.34 -109.36 -34.60
CA THR A 9 -17.04 -109.70 -33.19
C THR A 9 -17.66 -108.64 -32.27
N GLU A 10 -18.13 -109.00 -31.09
CA GLU A 10 -18.82 -108.07 -30.15
C GLU A 10 -18.05 -106.74 -29.91
N LYS A 11 -16.71 -106.80 -29.94
CA LYS A 11 -15.82 -105.64 -29.84
C LYS A 11 -15.96 -104.67 -31.01
N GLU A 12 -16.15 -105.19 -32.22
CA GLU A 12 -16.28 -104.42 -33.46
C GLU A 12 -17.61 -103.66 -33.51
N MET A 13 -18.70 -104.33 -33.11
CA MET A 13 -20.01 -103.67 -32.95
C MET A 13 -20.02 -102.59 -31.86
N LYS A 14 -19.22 -102.74 -30.79
CA LYS A 14 -19.05 -101.71 -29.75
C LYS A 14 -18.27 -100.52 -30.28
N LEU A 15 -17.19 -100.76 -31.02
CA LEU A 15 -16.37 -99.70 -31.62
C LEU A 15 -17.16 -98.88 -32.66
N GLN A 16 -17.96 -99.55 -33.49
CA GLN A 16 -18.76 -98.89 -34.51
C GLN A 16 -19.86 -97.99 -33.91
N ARG A 17 -20.50 -98.43 -32.81
CA ARG A 17 -21.42 -97.60 -32.03
C ARG A 17 -20.74 -96.39 -31.42
N TYR A 18 -19.52 -96.55 -30.89
CA TYR A 18 -18.76 -95.44 -30.33
C TYR A 18 -18.39 -94.40 -31.39
N ILE A 19 -17.98 -94.84 -32.59
CA ILE A 19 -17.69 -93.95 -33.72
C ILE A 19 -18.93 -93.17 -34.14
N GLN A 20 -20.11 -93.80 -34.17
CA GLN A 20 -21.37 -93.10 -34.47
C GLN A 20 -21.73 -92.06 -33.40
N SER A 21 -21.64 -92.41 -32.12
CA SER A 21 -21.88 -91.49 -31.00
C SER A 21 -20.99 -90.24 -31.09
N LEU A 22 -19.70 -90.42 -31.39
CA LEU A 22 -18.76 -89.31 -31.52
C LEU A 22 -19.10 -88.37 -32.69
N HIS A 23 -19.59 -88.90 -33.82
CA HIS A 23 -20.03 -88.08 -34.94
C HIS A 23 -21.25 -87.23 -34.58
N GLU A 24 -22.20 -87.82 -33.84
CA GLU A 24 -23.43 -87.16 -33.45
C GLU A 24 -23.16 -86.03 -32.42
N GLU A 25 -22.29 -86.30 -31.43
CA GLU A 25 -21.81 -85.28 -30.49
C GLU A 25 -21.09 -84.13 -31.20
N LEU A 26 -20.23 -84.45 -32.18
CA LEU A 26 -19.51 -83.43 -32.94
C LEU A 26 -20.46 -82.55 -33.77
N GLN A 27 -21.49 -83.14 -34.37
CA GLN A 27 -22.51 -82.41 -35.12
C GLN A 27 -23.31 -81.47 -34.22
N VAL A 28 -23.75 -81.95 -33.05
CA VAL A 28 -24.47 -81.13 -32.06
C VAL A 28 -23.60 -79.99 -31.53
N ALA A 29 -22.32 -80.27 -31.24
CA ALA A 29 -21.37 -79.24 -30.81
C ALA A 29 -21.18 -78.15 -31.87
N HIS A 30 -21.11 -78.52 -33.15
CA HIS A 30 -21.03 -77.57 -34.25
C HIS A 30 -22.31 -76.71 -34.34
N GLN A 31 -23.49 -77.33 -34.25
CA GLN A 31 -24.77 -76.63 -34.26
C GLN A 31 -24.85 -75.60 -33.11
N ASN A 32 -24.48 -76.01 -31.90
CA ASN A 32 -24.47 -75.15 -30.71
C ASN A 32 -23.49 -73.98 -30.86
N LYS A 33 -22.31 -74.21 -31.44
CA LYS A 33 -21.35 -73.14 -31.73
C LYS A 33 -21.94 -72.10 -32.68
N VAL A 34 -22.60 -72.54 -33.75
CA VAL A 34 -23.25 -71.65 -34.72
C VAL A 34 -24.37 -70.85 -34.05
N SER A 35 -25.26 -71.49 -33.30
CA SER A 35 -26.34 -70.77 -32.58
C SER A 35 -25.82 -69.80 -31.54
N LEU A 36 -24.75 -70.12 -30.80
CA LEU A 36 -24.13 -69.18 -29.87
C LEU A 36 -23.52 -67.99 -30.60
N GLN A 37 -22.88 -68.23 -31.75
CA GLN A 37 -22.33 -67.16 -32.57
C GLN A 37 -23.44 -66.24 -33.10
N GLU A 38 -24.55 -66.79 -33.58
CA GLU A 38 -25.73 -66.02 -33.99
C GLU A 38 -26.31 -65.20 -32.84
N ALA A 39 -26.53 -65.82 -31.68
CA ALA A 39 -27.04 -65.14 -30.48
C ALA A 39 -26.14 -63.98 -30.04
N LEU A 40 -24.81 -64.16 -30.08
CA LEU A 40 -23.86 -63.08 -29.78
C LEU A 40 -23.90 -61.96 -30.81
N THR A 41 -24.05 -62.28 -32.11
CA THR A 41 -24.19 -61.24 -33.14
C THR A 41 -25.50 -60.48 -33.03
N GLU A 42 -26.59 -61.15 -32.69
CA GLU A 42 -27.92 -60.55 -32.50
C GLU A 42 -27.97 -59.68 -31.24
N ALA A 43 -27.41 -60.14 -30.11
CA ALA A 43 -27.25 -59.34 -28.90
C ALA A 43 -26.41 -58.08 -29.15
N ASN A 44 -25.33 -58.19 -29.94
CA ASN A 44 -24.50 -57.05 -30.33
C ASN A 44 -25.20 -56.08 -31.29
N LYS A 45 -26.16 -56.55 -32.10
CA LYS A 45 -27.03 -55.67 -32.92
C LYS A 45 -28.07 -54.97 -32.05
N GLN A 46 -28.68 -55.66 -31.10
CA GLN A 46 -29.65 -55.06 -30.17
C GLN A 46 -29.00 -54.04 -29.22
N ALA A 47 -27.71 -54.19 -28.89
CA ALA A 47 -26.94 -53.16 -28.17
C ALA A 47 -26.64 -51.90 -29.01
N LYS A 48 -26.95 -51.90 -30.32
CA LYS A 48 -26.79 -50.76 -31.24
C LYS A 48 -28.11 -50.03 -31.58
N VAL A 49 -29.17 -50.18 -30.77
CA VAL A 49 -30.41 -49.38 -30.87
C VAL A 49 -30.30 -48.20 -29.89
N ASP A 50 -29.62 -47.10 -30.22
CA ASP A 50 -29.99 -45.91 -31.04
C ASP A 50 -30.45 -44.64 -30.28
N ASP A 51 -30.66 -44.67 -28.95
CA ASP A 51 -31.00 -43.42 -28.21
C ASP A 51 -29.98 -42.98 -27.14
N SER A 52 -29.17 -43.89 -26.57
CA SER A 52 -28.24 -43.54 -25.48
C SER A 52 -26.87 -43.04 -25.96
N LYS A 53 -26.48 -43.34 -27.21
CA LYS A 53 -25.11 -43.10 -27.71
C LYS A 53 -24.93 -41.70 -28.29
N THR A 54 -25.96 -41.19 -28.98
CA THR A 54 -26.08 -39.83 -29.54
C THR A 54 -26.22 -38.77 -28.45
N VAL A 55 -27.07 -39.00 -27.44
CA VAL A 55 -27.24 -38.08 -26.29
C VAL A 55 -25.97 -37.97 -25.44
N LYS A 56 -25.19 -39.06 -25.33
CA LYS A 56 -23.89 -39.04 -24.63
C LYS A 56 -22.82 -38.29 -25.41
N SER A 57 -22.80 -38.36 -26.74
CA SER A 57 -21.83 -37.62 -27.55
C SER A 57 -22.09 -36.12 -27.55
N GLU A 58 -23.35 -35.68 -27.66
CA GLU A 58 -23.72 -34.27 -27.59
C GLU A 58 -23.38 -33.67 -26.21
N LYS A 59 -23.71 -34.36 -25.12
CA LYS A 59 -23.32 -33.93 -23.76
C LYS A 59 -21.81 -33.86 -23.56
N LEU A 60 -21.04 -34.75 -24.19
CA LEU A 60 -19.57 -34.73 -24.13
C LEU A 60 -18.99 -33.51 -24.88
N GLU A 61 -19.58 -33.16 -26.03
CA GLU A 61 -19.17 -32.00 -26.80
C GLU A 61 -19.49 -30.68 -26.08
N GLU A 62 -20.67 -30.59 -25.44
CA GLU A 62 -21.02 -29.45 -24.57
C GLU A 62 -20.06 -29.32 -23.38
N VAL A 63 -19.69 -30.43 -22.73
CA VAL A 63 -18.72 -30.43 -21.62
C VAL A 63 -17.34 -29.98 -22.08
N LEU A 64 -16.87 -30.41 -23.25
CA LEU A 64 -15.59 -29.97 -23.80
C LEU A 64 -15.60 -28.47 -24.13
N LYS A 65 -16.69 -27.97 -24.69
CA LYS A 65 -16.86 -26.54 -24.98
C LYS A 65 -16.89 -25.70 -23.69
N ALA A 66 -17.64 -26.14 -22.68
CA ALA A 66 -17.67 -25.50 -21.39
C ALA A 66 -16.30 -25.53 -20.68
N GLN A 67 -15.56 -26.64 -20.81
CA GLN A 67 -14.21 -26.76 -20.25
C GLN A 67 -13.21 -25.81 -20.92
N ALA A 68 -13.30 -25.61 -22.24
CA ALA A 68 -12.48 -24.63 -22.96
C ALA A 68 -12.80 -23.19 -22.50
N GLN A 69 -14.08 -22.83 -22.39
CA GLN A 69 -14.51 -21.53 -21.87
C GLN A 69 -14.01 -21.29 -20.44
N LEU A 70 -14.13 -22.30 -19.56
CA LEU A 70 -13.61 -22.25 -18.20
C LEU A 70 -12.08 -22.04 -18.15
N GLN A 71 -11.36 -22.58 -19.13
CA GLN A 71 -9.91 -22.44 -19.20
C GLN A 71 -9.50 -21.03 -19.66
N GLU A 72 -10.24 -20.46 -20.61
CA GLU A 72 -10.09 -19.07 -21.06
C GLU A 72 -10.43 -18.07 -19.95
N GLU A 73 -11.57 -18.24 -19.28
CA GLU A 73 -11.98 -17.41 -18.13
C GLU A 73 -10.94 -17.45 -17.00
N LYS A 74 -10.40 -18.64 -16.68
CA LYS A 74 -9.31 -18.77 -15.69
C LYS A 74 -8.07 -17.97 -16.09
N GLN A 75 -7.74 -17.94 -17.38
CA GLN A 75 -6.58 -17.20 -17.88
C GLN A 75 -6.79 -15.69 -17.74
N ILE A 76 -7.98 -15.20 -18.11
CA ILE A 76 -8.37 -13.79 -17.94
C ILE A 76 -8.33 -13.38 -16.47
N ILE A 77 -8.93 -14.18 -15.58
CA ILE A 77 -8.93 -13.90 -14.12
C ILE A 77 -7.50 -13.87 -13.57
N THR A 78 -6.62 -14.75 -14.04
CA THR A 78 -5.23 -14.79 -13.59
C THR A 78 -4.48 -13.53 -14.02
N GLU A 79 -4.62 -13.13 -15.29
CA GLU A 79 -3.98 -11.92 -15.83
C GLU A 79 -4.48 -10.65 -15.13
N ASP A 80 -5.79 -10.53 -14.90
CA ASP A 80 -6.37 -9.38 -14.21
C ASP A 80 -5.94 -9.31 -12.73
N ASN A 81 -5.81 -10.45 -12.06
CA ASN A 81 -5.29 -10.48 -10.69
C ASN A 81 -3.82 -10.04 -10.61
N GLU A 82 -2.98 -10.42 -11.58
CA GLU A 82 -1.60 -9.94 -11.66
C GLU A 82 -1.54 -8.42 -11.90
N LYS A 83 -2.38 -7.89 -12.80
CA LYS A 83 -2.50 -6.44 -13.03
C LYS A 83 -2.98 -5.69 -11.78
N LEU A 84 -3.96 -6.25 -11.06
CA LEU A 84 -4.45 -5.67 -9.81
C LEU A 84 -3.37 -5.68 -8.75
N LYS A 85 -2.61 -6.77 -8.62
CA LYS A 85 -1.51 -6.88 -7.68
C LYS A 85 -0.44 -5.81 -7.92
N ALA A 86 -0.03 -5.61 -9.18
CA ALA A 86 0.92 -4.55 -9.52
C ALA A 86 0.41 -3.15 -9.13
N LYS A 87 -0.87 -2.85 -9.35
CA LYS A 87 -1.46 -1.58 -8.91
C LYS A 87 -1.51 -1.43 -7.39
N VAL A 88 -1.79 -2.52 -6.67
CA VAL A 88 -1.78 -2.52 -5.20
C VAL A 88 -0.38 -2.20 -4.69
N ASP A 89 0.65 -2.84 -5.25
CA ASP A 89 2.05 -2.59 -4.89
C ASP A 89 2.43 -1.10 -5.12
N ASP A 90 2.03 -0.51 -6.26
CA ASP A 90 2.25 0.91 -6.56
C ASP A 90 1.56 1.84 -5.54
N TYR A 91 0.31 1.54 -5.16
CA TYR A 91 -0.42 2.33 -4.17
C TYR A 91 0.15 2.19 -2.75
N GLU A 92 0.66 1.02 -2.37
CA GLU A 92 1.31 0.82 -1.07
C GLU A 92 2.56 1.69 -0.92
N VAL A 93 3.36 1.80 -1.98
CA VAL A 93 4.51 2.71 -2.02
C VAL A 93 4.06 4.16 -1.88
N TYR A 94 3.07 4.59 -2.66
CA TYR A 94 2.54 5.96 -2.61
C TYR A 94 1.97 6.32 -1.23
N ILE A 95 1.22 5.43 -0.60
CA ILE A 95 0.70 5.62 0.76
C ILE A 95 1.85 5.80 1.76
N THR A 96 2.90 4.99 1.64
CA THR A 96 4.08 5.07 2.52
C THR A 96 4.80 6.41 2.39
N GLU A 97 4.95 6.93 1.17
CA GLU A 97 5.53 8.25 0.93
C GLU A 97 4.70 9.36 1.58
N ILE A 98 3.37 9.35 1.39
CA ILE A 98 2.47 10.32 2.02
C ILE A 98 2.57 10.27 3.54
N GLU A 99 2.64 9.09 4.15
CA GLU A 99 2.75 8.95 5.61
C GLU A 99 4.08 9.49 6.15
N GLN A 100 5.16 9.38 5.39
CA GLN A 100 6.45 9.97 5.74
C GLN A 100 6.41 11.50 5.63
N GLU A 101 5.85 12.05 4.56
CA GLU A 101 5.69 13.50 4.39
C GLU A 101 4.81 14.10 5.49
N LYS A 102 3.71 13.43 5.83
CA LYS A 102 2.82 13.86 6.92
C LYS A 102 3.53 13.92 8.26
N ARG A 103 4.42 12.96 8.56
CA ARG A 103 5.24 12.98 9.78
C ARG A 103 6.19 14.17 9.82
N LYS A 104 6.89 14.44 8.72
CA LYS A 104 7.79 15.60 8.62
C LYS A 104 7.02 16.92 8.79
N ALA A 105 5.86 17.05 8.14
CA ALA A 105 5.00 18.23 8.25
C ALA A 105 4.50 18.45 9.69
N GLU A 106 4.17 17.39 10.43
CA GLU A 106 3.76 17.47 11.84
C GLU A 106 4.92 17.94 12.74
N GLU A 107 6.15 17.47 12.48
CA GLU A 107 7.35 17.91 13.19
C GLU A 107 7.68 19.38 12.90
N GLU A 108 7.67 19.79 11.63
CA GLU A 108 7.86 21.20 11.24
C GLU A 108 6.81 22.11 11.87
N LYS A 109 5.54 21.69 11.90
CA LYS A 109 4.46 22.45 12.53
C LYS A 109 4.71 22.68 14.02
N LYS A 110 5.22 21.67 14.75
CA LYS A 110 5.59 21.83 16.17
C LYS A 110 6.72 22.83 16.36
N LEU A 111 7.77 22.74 15.54
CA LEU A 111 8.89 23.69 15.59
C LEU A 111 8.43 25.13 15.31
N ILE A 112 7.56 25.32 14.32
CA ILE A 112 6.99 26.63 13.99
C ILE A 112 6.16 27.19 15.16
N GLU A 113 5.38 26.35 15.85
CA GLU A 113 4.61 26.81 17.01
C GLU A 113 5.53 27.22 18.17
N GLU A 114 6.58 26.46 18.45
CA GLU A 114 7.59 26.81 19.46
C GLU A 114 8.35 28.11 19.12
N GLU A 115 8.72 28.30 17.85
CA GLU A 115 9.35 29.55 17.39
C GLU A 115 8.41 30.74 17.50
N LYS A 116 7.13 30.56 17.15
CA LYS A 116 6.11 31.59 17.26
C LYS A 116 5.91 32.03 18.71
N GLU A 117 5.86 31.11 19.66
CA GLU A 117 5.76 31.42 21.09
C GLU A 117 6.97 32.26 21.56
N LYS A 118 8.20 31.86 21.18
CA LYS A 118 9.42 32.61 21.51
C LYS A 118 9.43 34.02 20.91
N VAL A 119 9.00 34.16 19.66
CA VAL A 119 8.89 35.46 18.98
C VAL A 119 7.86 36.35 19.67
N GLU A 120 6.71 35.79 20.07
CA GLU A 120 5.67 36.54 20.78
C GLU A 120 6.15 37.01 22.16
N GLU A 121 6.87 36.17 22.91
CA GLU A 121 7.51 36.59 24.15
C GLU A 121 8.54 37.71 23.96
N GLN A 122 9.40 37.60 22.92
CA GLN A 122 10.38 38.62 22.61
C GLN A 122 9.71 39.95 22.26
N TYR A 123 8.67 39.91 21.42
CA TYR A 123 7.91 41.09 21.04
C TYR A 123 7.28 41.79 22.26
N LEU A 124 6.73 41.05 23.21
CA LEU A 124 6.17 41.62 24.45
C LEU A 124 7.26 42.30 25.31
N LYS A 125 8.44 41.68 25.44
CA LYS A 125 9.59 42.25 26.14
C LYS A 125 10.06 43.54 25.48
N GLU A 126 10.25 43.53 24.15
CA GLU A 126 10.65 44.71 23.38
C GLU A 126 9.64 45.85 23.48
N LYS A 127 8.34 45.53 23.42
CA LYS A 127 7.27 46.52 23.59
C LYS A 127 7.31 47.20 24.96
N GLN A 128 7.60 46.44 26.02
CA GLN A 128 7.75 47.00 27.37
C GLN A 128 8.98 47.90 27.46
N ILE A 129 10.13 47.46 26.96
CA ILE A 129 11.38 48.23 26.92
C ILE A 129 11.19 49.53 26.14
N THR A 130 10.53 49.48 24.98
CA THR A 130 10.26 50.64 24.14
C THR A 130 9.40 51.67 24.87
N LYS A 131 8.39 51.22 25.60
CA LYS A 131 7.54 52.11 26.41
C LYS A 131 8.33 52.79 27.52
N GLU A 132 9.17 52.04 28.23
CA GLU A 132 10.03 52.59 29.30
C GLU A 132 11.04 53.61 28.76
N LEU A 133 11.72 53.28 27.65
CA LEU A 133 12.68 54.19 27.01
C LEU A 133 12.00 55.46 26.52
N LYS A 134 10.81 55.36 25.91
CA LYS A 134 10.06 56.53 25.46
C LYS A 134 9.75 57.49 26.62
N THR A 135 9.38 56.97 27.79
CA THR A 135 9.18 57.79 28.98
C THR A 135 10.48 58.45 29.46
N LYS A 136 11.58 57.68 29.57
CA LYS A 136 12.89 58.24 29.99
C LYS A 136 13.42 59.30 29.03
N VAL A 137 13.21 59.12 27.72
CA VAL A 137 13.59 60.12 26.72
C VAL A 137 12.79 61.42 26.91
N ALA A 138 11.47 61.33 27.10
CA ALA A 138 10.64 62.50 27.37
C ALA A 138 11.06 63.24 28.66
N ASP A 139 11.37 62.51 29.73
CA ASP A 139 11.86 63.10 30.98
C ASP A 139 13.22 63.81 30.79
N ASN A 140 14.13 63.21 30.03
CA ASN A 140 15.43 63.80 29.71
C ASN A 140 15.30 65.04 28.81
N GLU A 141 14.37 65.04 27.85
CA GLU A 141 14.07 66.22 27.03
C GLU A 141 13.56 67.38 27.90
N LEU A 142 12.65 67.10 28.83
CA LEU A 142 12.16 68.09 29.80
C LEU A 142 13.28 68.62 30.70
N TYR A 143 14.15 67.73 31.20
CA TYR A 143 15.31 68.11 32.01
C TYR A 143 16.28 69.00 31.23
N THR A 144 16.57 68.65 29.98
CA THR A 144 17.46 69.42 29.10
C THR A 144 16.88 70.81 28.83
N ALA A 145 15.57 70.91 28.55
CA ALA A 145 14.89 72.19 28.36
C ALA A 145 14.97 73.08 29.61
N ARG A 146 14.82 72.50 30.81
CA ARG A 146 14.98 73.21 32.08
C ARG A 146 16.39 73.78 32.25
N LEU A 147 17.42 72.97 32.02
CA LEU A 147 18.82 73.40 32.09
C LEU A 147 19.16 74.49 31.07
N MET A 148 18.64 74.40 29.85
CA MET A 148 18.84 75.43 28.83
C MET A 148 18.24 76.77 29.26
N LYS A 149 17.03 76.76 29.81
CA LYS A 149 16.36 77.97 30.33
C LYS A 149 17.15 78.60 31.49
N GLU A 150 17.62 77.79 32.43
CA GLU A 150 18.43 78.26 33.55
C GLU A 150 19.75 78.88 33.06
N ARG A 151 20.45 78.22 32.12
CA ARG A 151 21.68 78.75 31.50
C ARG A 151 21.43 80.09 30.80
N GLU A 152 20.34 80.21 30.05
CA GLU A 152 19.98 81.46 29.37
C GLU A 152 19.70 82.60 30.37
N GLN A 153 19.01 82.31 31.47
CA GLN A 153 18.83 83.27 32.57
C GLN A 153 20.17 83.73 33.16
N TRP A 154 21.10 82.80 33.44
CA TRP A 154 22.44 83.15 33.93
C TRP A 154 23.24 83.99 32.93
N SER A 155 23.09 83.74 31.62
CA SER A 155 23.74 84.55 30.57
C SER A 155 23.19 85.97 30.53
N GLN A 156 21.86 86.13 30.55
CA GLN A 156 21.20 87.44 30.57
C GLN A 156 21.55 88.26 31.82
N ILE A 157 21.65 87.62 32.98
CA ILE A 157 22.09 88.31 34.21
C ILE A 157 23.52 88.81 34.05
N LYS A 158 24.44 88.05 33.46
CA LYS A 158 25.83 88.50 33.24
C LYS A 158 25.92 89.65 32.23
N GLU A 159 25.16 89.60 31.14
CA GLU A 159 25.14 90.67 30.14
C GLU A 159 24.54 91.97 30.69
N THR A 160 23.41 91.87 31.41
CA THR A 160 22.71 93.04 31.97
C THR A 160 23.33 93.57 33.27
N SER A 161 24.07 92.75 34.01
CA SER A 161 24.77 93.13 35.23
C SER A 161 26.20 93.64 34.97
N THR A 162 26.50 94.07 33.74
CA THR A 162 27.66 94.93 33.42
C THR A 162 27.47 96.36 33.97
N ILE A 163 26.92 96.48 35.18
CA ILE A 163 27.10 97.63 36.05
C ILE A 163 28.46 97.41 36.70
N GLY A 164 29.39 98.35 36.50
CA GLY A 164 30.76 98.24 36.99
C GLY A 164 30.81 97.97 38.49
N LEU A 165 30.93 96.70 38.88
CA LEU A 165 31.18 96.26 40.24
C LEU A 165 32.62 96.64 40.58
N GLN A 166 32.79 97.83 41.15
CA GLN A 166 34.03 98.21 41.81
C GLN A 166 34.18 97.38 43.07
N PHE A 167 35.01 96.34 43.02
CA PHE A 167 35.42 95.63 44.22
C PHE A 167 36.36 96.54 45.01
N ASN A 168 35.89 97.07 46.13
CA ASN A 168 36.74 97.75 47.11
C ASN A 168 37.60 96.69 47.81
N TYR A 169 38.74 96.35 47.21
CA TYR A 169 39.77 95.59 47.90
C TYR A 169 40.38 96.49 48.97
N LEU A 170 40.05 96.22 50.24
CA LEU A 170 40.77 96.77 51.38
C LEU A 170 42.17 96.15 51.38
N ILE A 171 43.14 96.83 50.78
CA ILE A 171 44.55 96.42 50.83
C ILE A 171 45.07 96.72 52.24
N PRO A 172 45.41 95.71 53.08
CA PRO A 172 45.99 95.99 54.39
C PRO A 172 47.35 96.63 54.20
N SER A 173 47.53 97.87 54.67
CA SER A 173 48.86 98.49 54.68
C SER A 173 49.71 97.78 55.73
N MET A 174 50.70 97.00 55.31
CA MET A 174 51.73 96.51 56.22
C MET A 174 52.54 97.70 56.72
N GLY A 175 52.26 98.14 57.95
CA GLY A 175 53.01 99.18 58.63
C GLY A 175 54.48 98.77 58.77
N LYS A 176 55.37 99.47 58.08
CA LYS A 176 56.80 99.48 58.40
C LYS A 176 56.97 100.31 59.67
N SER A 177 57.08 99.65 60.83
CA SER A 177 57.71 100.26 62.00
C SER A 177 59.21 100.25 61.76
N ILE A 178 59.75 101.42 61.42
CA ILE A 178 61.18 101.71 61.51
C ILE A 178 61.37 102.39 62.87
N ILE A 179 62.06 101.65 63.76
CA ILE A 179 63.09 102.05 64.72
C ILE A 179 63.13 103.54 65.12
N ASP A 180 62.96 103.80 66.42
CA ASP A 180 63.98 104.45 67.28
C ASP A 180 63.74 104.06 68.75
#